data_AF-A0A3D5FRY1-F1
#
_entry.id   AF-A0A3D5FRY1-F1
#
_cell.length_a   1.000
_cell.length_b   1.000
_cell.length_c   1.000
_cell.angle_alpha   90.00
_cell.angle_beta   90.00
_cell.angle_gamma   90.00
#
_symmetry.space_group_name_H-M   'P 1'
#
loop_
_entity.id
_entity.type
_entity.pdbx_description
1 polymer ?
#
loop_
_entity_poly.entity_id
_entity_poly.type
_entity_poly.pdbx_seq_one_letter_code
_entity_poly.pdbx_strand_id
1 'polypeptide(L)'
;MDTAAEQQTDRVLSYKASVPISCYLGDAPNRNRFLNFTAVSYEGLQGDDFAALVWDAGPDVLKVAIYNFRDAALQGRMRVWRLDHGRYRVRTGPDADDDGHMDELSGERTMELQRYAAVTLTLPPKQVTIVEVKQVEQLGDLRSRADLALSPLDTYLGPEGEIDVKVHNIGALPARDITVSLVRGGTVVASHVIEHIEDPHDLLPRIATVHFSDAQDRDTVIVDPEETIPEIAEHNNRLVLGSR
;
A
#
# COMPACT_ATOMS: atom_id res chain seq x y z
N MET A 1 5.44 7.43 -11.70
CA MET A 1 4.34 7.18 -10.74
C MET A 1 5.06 6.90 -9.44
N ASP A 2 5.29 7.96 -8.67
CA ASP A 2 5.95 7.86 -7.38
C ASP A 2 4.87 7.43 -6.38
N THR A 3 4.97 6.19 -5.93
CA THR A 3 4.17 5.72 -4.80
C THR A 3 4.69 6.38 -3.53
N ALA A 4 3.89 6.46 -2.46
CA ALA A 4 4.38 6.95 -1.16
C ALA A 4 5.56 6.11 -0.60
N ALA A 5 5.80 4.92 -1.16
CA ALA A 5 6.95 4.09 -0.87
C ALA A 5 8.18 4.49 -1.69
N GLU A 6 9.31 4.62 -1.01
CA GLU A 6 10.59 4.92 -1.64
C GLU A 6 11.07 3.69 -2.42
N GLN A 7 11.11 3.82 -3.74
CA GLN A 7 11.55 2.74 -4.64
C GLN A 7 13.07 2.60 -4.63
N GLN A 8 13.81 3.67 -4.38
CA GLN A 8 15.27 3.63 -4.28
C GLN A 8 15.74 4.79 -3.43
N THR A 9 16.55 4.50 -2.42
CA THR A 9 17.19 5.50 -1.56
C THR A 9 18.71 5.53 -1.72
N ASP A 10 19.28 4.52 -2.39
CA ASP A 10 20.70 4.45 -2.70
C ASP A 10 21.08 5.50 -3.77
N ARG A 11 22.14 6.27 -3.49
CA ARG A 11 22.62 7.42 -4.25
C ARG A 11 23.62 7.07 -5.36
N VAL A 12 23.97 5.80 -5.58
CA VAL A 12 24.88 5.41 -6.66
C VAL A 12 24.15 5.32 -8.01
N LEU A 13 23.98 6.48 -8.66
CA LEU A 13 23.51 6.59 -10.04
C LEU A 13 24.63 6.20 -11.01
N SER A 14 24.72 4.91 -11.35
CA SER A 14 25.58 4.44 -12.44
C SER A 14 24.75 3.78 -13.54
N TYR A 15 25.17 3.94 -14.79
CA TYR A 15 24.56 3.32 -15.98
C TYR A 15 24.57 1.76 -15.94
N LYS A 16 25.14 1.17 -14.87
CA LYS A 16 25.23 -0.27 -14.59
C LYS A 16 24.65 -0.66 -13.20
N ALA A 17 23.82 0.19 -12.59
CA ALA A 17 23.25 -0.05 -11.26
C ALA A 17 22.11 -1.10 -11.25
N SER A 18 21.79 -1.75 -12.37
CA SER A 18 20.68 -2.70 -12.43
C SER A 18 20.87 -3.91 -11.50
N VAL A 19 22.09 -4.38 -11.30
CA VAL A 19 22.33 -5.52 -10.39
C VAL A 19 22.06 -5.11 -8.92
N PRO A 20 22.69 -4.05 -8.37
CA PRO A 20 22.35 -3.56 -7.04
C PRO A 20 20.86 -3.23 -6.84
N ILE A 21 20.21 -2.59 -7.83
CA ILE A 21 18.78 -2.28 -7.76
C ILE A 21 17.94 -3.55 -7.76
N SER A 22 18.29 -4.56 -8.57
CA SER A 22 17.61 -5.87 -8.57
C SER A 22 17.77 -6.59 -7.25
N CYS A 23 18.95 -6.52 -6.65
CA CYS A 23 19.17 -7.04 -5.30
C CYS A 23 18.26 -6.31 -4.30
N TYR A 24 18.18 -4.98 -4.36
CA TYR A 24 17.44 -4.18 -3.39
C TYR A 24 15.90 -4.35 -3.51
N LEU A 25 15.38 -4.44 -4.74
CA LEU A 25 13.94 -4.40 -5.04
C LEU A 25 13.35 -5.71 -5.56
N GLY A 26 14.19 -6.69 -5.90
CA GLY A 26 13.77 -7.91 -6.59
C GLY A 26 13.48 -7.72 -8.08
N ASP A 27 13.78 -6.54 -8.64
CA ASP A 27 13.83 -6.25 -10.07
C ASP A 27 14.60 -4.93 -10.30
N ALA A 28 15.10 -4.71 -11.52
CA ALA A 28 15.69 -3.44 -11.93
C ALA A 28 14.75 -2.71 -12.90
N PRO A 29 13.96 -1.73 -12.41
CA PRO A 29 13.33 -0.77 -13.29
C PRO A 29 14.41 -0.10 -14.15
N ASN A 30 14.29 -0.20 -15.46
CA ASN A 30 15.15 0.49 -16.42
C ASN A 30 14.30 1.38 -17.32
N ARG A 31 14.95 2.29 -18.07
CA ARG A 31 14.24 3.16 -19.02
C ARG A 31 13.44 2.29 -19.99
N ASN A 32 12.12 2.52 -20.04
CA ASN A 32 11.12 1.76 -20.81
C ASN A 32 10.81 0.32 -20.33
N ARG A 33 11.25 -0.11 -19.15
CA ARG A 33 10.56 -1.17 -18.39
C ARG A 33 9.46 -0.53 -17.56
N PHE A 34 8.26 -1.09 -17.62
CA PHE A 34 7.16 -0.70 -16.74
C PHE A 34 7.63 -0.76 -15.28
N LEU A 35 7.58 0.37 -14.59
CA LEU A 35 8.17 0.65 -13.26
C LEU A 35 7.55 -0.14 -12.09
N ASN A 36 6.71 -1.14 -12.38
CA ASN A 36 5.76 -1.73 -11.42
C ASN A 36 6.00 -3.22 -11.15
N PHE A 37 7.14 -3.77 -11.59
CA PHE A 37 7.54 -5.19 -11.44
C PHE A 37 8.56 -5.44 -10.33
N THR A 38 8.94 -4.43 -9.53
CA THR A 38 9.70 -4.68 -8.30
C THR A 38 8.93 -5.65 -7.41
N ALA A 39 9.64 -6.49 -6.66
CA ALA A 39 9.04 -7.38 -5.68
C ALA A 39 8.65 -6.62 -4.42
N VAL A 40 9.52 -5.69 -4.00
CA VAL A 40 9.40 -4.93 -2.76
C VAL A 40 9.82 -3.47 -2.91
N SER A 41 9.34 -2.63 -2.00
CA SER A 41 9.88 -1.29 -1.72
C SER A 41 9.81 -1.01 -0.23
N TYR A 42 10.50 0.03 0.26
CA TYR A 42 10.66 0.28 1.69
C TYR A 42 10.11 1.65 2.10
N GLU A 43 9.61 1.75 3.32
CA GLU A 43 9.07 2.98 3.91
C GLU A 43 9.61 3.14 5.34
N GLY A 44 10.00 4.36 5.71
CA GLY A 44 10.49 4.66 7.05
C GLY A 44 11.92 4.18 7.34
N LEU A 45 12.64 3.72 6.31
CA LEU A 45 14.04 3.30 6.41
C LEU A 45 14.89 4.23 5.52
N GLN A 46 15.87 4.94 6.08
CA GLN A 46 16.73 5.85 5.31
C GLN A 46 17.82 5.06 4.59
N GLY A 47 18.21 5.49 3.38
CA GLY A 47 19.10 4.71 2.51
C GLY A 47 20.52 4.49 3.02
N ASP A 48 20.97 5.24 4.02
CA ASP A 48 22.25 5.06 4.71
C ASP A 48 22.13 4.22 6.00
N ASP A 49 20.93 3.94 6.46
CA ASP A 49 20.67 3.20 7.70
C ASP A 49 20.56 1.69 7.47
N PHE A 50 20.27 1.22 6.25
CA PHE A 50 20.12 -0.20 5.96
C PHE A 50 20.54 -0.61 4.53
N ALA A 51 20.75 -1.92 4.33
CA ALA A 51 20.85 -2.56 3.03
C ALA A 51 19.85 -3.72 2.94
N ALA A 52 19.43 -4.06 1.72
CA ALA A 52 18.53 -5.18 1.49
C ALA A 52 18.94 -6.00 0.25
N LEU A 53 18.65 -7.30 0.32
CA LEU A 53 18.88 -8.28 -0.74
C LEU A 53 17.66 -9.20 -0.86
N VAL A 54 16.96 -9.11 -1.98
CA VAL A 54 15.87 -9.99 -2.36
C VAL A 54 16.47 -11.27 -2.95
N TRP A 55 16.25 -12.37 -2.25
CA TRP A 55 16.72 -13.70 -2.63
C TRP A 55 15.73 -14.45 -3.52
N ASP A 56 14.45 -14.36 -3.17
CA ASP A 56 13.36 -15.02 -3.91
C ASP A 56 12.17 -14.08 -4.00
N ALA A 57 11.50 -14.08 -5.16
CA ALA A 57 10.36 -13.25 -5.45
C ALA A 57 9.48 -13.93 -6.50
N GLY A 58 8.39 -14.52 -6.04
CA GLY A 58 7.33 -15.13 -6.84
C GLY A 58 5.95 -14.52 -6.54
N PRO A 59 4.89 -15.09 -7.13
CA PRO A 59 3.51 -14.71 -6.81
C PRO A 59 3.06 -15.18 -5.41
N ASP A 60 3.68 -16.22 -4.85
CA ASP A 60 3.29 -16.88 -3.60
C ASP A 60 4.43 -16.94 -2.55
N VAL A 61 5.60 -16.42 -2.89
CA VAL A 61 6.80 -16.42 -2.03
C VAL A 61 7.62 -15.15 -2.19
N LEU A 62 8.21 -14.70 -1.09
CA LEU A 62 9.19 -13.62 -1.07
C LEU A 62 10.20 -13.90 0.06
N LYS A 63 11.48 -13.75 -0.24
CA LYS A 63 12.56 -13.83 0.75
C LYS A 63 13.49 -12.65 0.61
N VAL A 64 13.70 -11.91 1.70
CA VAL A 64 14.54 -10.71 1.74
C VAL A 64 15.48 -10.78 2.93
N ALA A 65 16.77 -10.57 2.70
CA ALA A 65 17.75 -10.31 3.75
C ALA A 65 17.91 -8.80 3.93
N ILE A 66 17.87 -8.32 5.16
CA ILE A 66 17.94 -6.88 5.47
C ILE A 66 18.97 -6.66 6.56
N TYR A 67 19.98 -5.84 6.28
CA TYR A 67 21.01 -5.49 7.25
C TYR A 67 20.79 -4.07 7.79
N ASN A 68 20.80 -3.92 9.11
CA ASN A 68 20.73 -2.63 9.78
C ASN A 68 22.14 -2.10 10.10
N PHE A 69 22.52 -0.97 9.50
CA PHE A 69 23.82 -0.32 9.74
C PHE A 69 23.90 0.45 11.05
N ARG A 70 22.80 0.64 11.78
CA ARG A 70 22.76 1.42 13.02
C ARG A 70 23.17 0.61 14.24
N ASP A 71 23.64 1.33 15.25
CA ASP A 71 23.85 0.81 16.61
C ASP A 71 22.54 0.78 17.43
N ALA A 72 21.40 1.08 16.79
CA ALA A 72 20.06 1.04 17.35
C ALA A 72 19.10 0.28 16.43
N ALA A 73 17.99 -0.22 16.98
CA ALA A 73 16.97 -0.87 16.19
C ALA A 73 16.30 0.10 15.21
N LEU A 74 16.00 -0.38 14.00
CA LEU A 74 15.23 0.35 12.99
C LEU A 74 13.80 -0.16 12.92
N GLN A 75 12.87 0.75 12.69
CA GLN A 75 11.46 0.45 12.45
C GLN A 75 11.10 0.96 11.06
N GLY A 76 10.42 0.12 10.28
CA GLY A 76 10.00 0.49 8.93
C GLY A 76 8.94 -0.45 8.39
N ARG A 77 8.64 -0.30 7.10
CA ARG A 77 7.71 -1.18 6.39
C ARG A 77 8.33 -1.61 5.06
N MET A 78 8.05 -2.85 4.69
CA MET A 78 8.27 -3.38 3.36
C MET A 78 6.94 -3.52 2.64
N ARG A 79 6.77 -2.85 1.49
CA ARG A 79 5.61 -3.00 0.62
C ARG A 79 5.86 -4.13 -0.35
N VAL A 80 4.93 -5.09 -0.44
CA VAL A 80 5.02 -6.22 -1.37
C VAL A 80 4.23 -5.92 -2.64
N TRP A 81 4.79 -6.16 -3.81
CA TRP A 81 4.19 -5.74 -5.08
C TRP A 81 3.81 -6.89 -6.01
N ARG A 82 4.46 -8.04 -5.87
CA ARG A 82 4.29 -9.21 -6.75
C ARG A 82 3.47 -10.34 -6.14
N LEU A 83 3.18 -10.29 -4.85
CA LEU A 83 2.40 -11.32 -4.18
C LEU A 83 0.95 -11.26 -4.63
N ASP A 84 0.40 -12.43 -4.99
CA ASP A 84 -1.02 -12.62 -5.23
C ASP A 84 -1.81 -12.44 -3.93
N HIS A 85 -3.09 -12.13 -4.04
CA HIS A 85 -3.94 -12.00 -2.87
C HIS A 85 -4.06 -13.35 -2.14
N GLY A 86 -3.71 -13.36 -0.86
CA GLY A 86 -3.74 -14.58 -0.06
C GLY A 86 -3.42 -14.35 1.41
N ARG A 87 -3.53 -15.42 2.20
CA ARG A 87 -2.95 -15.47 3.54
C ARG A 87 -1.53 -16.00 3.44
N TYR A 88 -0.61 -15.31 4.10
CA TYR A 88 0.81 -15.60 4.10
C TYR A 88 1.30 -15.79 5.53
N ARG A 89 2.18 -16.76 5.70
CA ARG A 89 3.01 -16.87 6.89
C ARG A 89 4.26 -16.02 6.67
N VAL A 90 4.45 -15.03 7.53
CA VAL A 90 5.62 -14.16 7.57
C VAL A 90 6.49 -14.58 8.75
N ARG A 91 7.74 -14.91 8.48
CA ARG A 91 8.77 -15.27 9.46
C ARG A 91 9.93 -14.31 9.40
N THR A 92 10.50 -14.02 10.56
CA THR A 92 11.68 -13.18 10.68
C THR A 92 12.68 -13.79 11.66
N GLY A 93 13.96 -13.67 11.36
CA GLY A 93 15.03 -14.20 12.19
C GLY A 93 16.40 -13.70 11.76
N PRO A 94 17.41 -13.79 12.65
CA PRO A 94 18.77 -13.42 12.31
C PRO A 94 19.40 -14.44 11.35
N ASP A 95 20.36 -13.95 10.57
CA ASP A 95 21.34 -14.75 9.82
C ASP A 95 22.72 -14.24 10.24
N ALA A 96 23.32 -14.90 11.23
CA ALA A 96 24.57 -14.50 11.85
C ALA A 96 25.78 -15.18 11.19
N ASP A 97 25.58 -16.26 10.45
CA ASP A 97 26.64 -16.99 9.74
C ASP A 97 26.71 -16.66 8.23
N ASP A 98 25.81 -15.81 7.73
CA ASP A 98 25.74 -15.31 6.34
C ASP A 98 25.54 -16.44 5.32
N ASP A 99 24.81 -17.50 5.72
CA ASP A 99 24.45 -18.62 4.84
C ASP A 99 23.14 -18.39 4.06
N GLY A 100 22.45 -17.28 4.36
CA GLY A 100 21.19 -16.89 3.75
C GLY A 100 19.97 -17.55 4.40
N HIS A 101 20.10 -18.30 5.49
CA HIS A 101 19.03 -18.93 6.25
C HIS A 101 18.86 -18.29 7.63
N MET A 102 17.65 -18.44 8.20
CA MET A 102 17.43 -18.00 9.58
C MET A 102 18.09 -19.00 10.54
N ASP A 103 18.99 -18.53 11.39
CA ASP A 103 19.56 -19.31 12.50
C ASP A 103 18.49 -19.72 13.51
N GLU A 104 17.59 -18.78 13.81
CA GLU A 104 16.49 -18.95 14.74
C GLU A 104 15.27 -18.12 14.35
N LEU A 105 14.09 -18.51 14.85
CA LEU A 105 12.84 -17.80 14.60
C LEU A 105 12.63 -16.72 15.68
N SER A 106 12.78 -15.45 15.31
CA SER A 106 12.50 -14.32 16.21
C SER A 106 11.05 -13.86 16.14
N GLY A 107 10.35 -14.12 15.04
CA GLY A 107 8.94 -13.75 14.87
C GLY A 107 8.23 -14.56 13.81
N GLU A 108 6.98 -14.92 14.08
CA GLU A 108 6.08 -15.55 13.12
C GLU A 108 4.68 -14.95 13.24
N ARG A 109 4.07 -14.64 12.11
CA ARG A 109 2.67 -14.17 12.05
C ARG A 109 2.01 -14.57 10.74
N THR A 110 0.70 -14.70 10.77
CA THR A 110 -0.11 -14.84 9.55
C THR A 110 -0.69 -13.48 9.19
N MET A 111 -0.59 -13.10 7.91
CA MET A 111 -1.12 -11.84 7.39
C MET A 111 -1.87 -12.10 6.09
N GLU A 112 -2.95 -11.38 5.86
CA GLU A 112 -3.52 -11.23 4.53
C GLU A 112 -2.66 -10.24 3.76
N LEU A 113 -2.05 -10.67 2.65
CA LEU A 113 -1.19 -9.83 1.82
C LEU A 113 -1.71 -9.84 0.40
N GLN A 114 -1.48 -8.71 -0.26
CA GLN A 114 -1.79 -8.45 -1.65
C GLN A 114 -0.78 -7.42 -2.17
N ARG A 115 -0.85 -7.12 -3.47
CA ARG A 115 -0.09 -6.00 -4.03
C ARG A 115 -0.30 -4.72 -3.20
N TYR A 116 0.80 -4.06 -2.87
CA TYR A 116 0.91 -2.86 -2.02
C TYR A 116 0.65 -3.07 -0.51
N ALA A 117 0.38 -4.29 -0.05
CA ALA A 117 0.30 -4.58 1.38
C ALA A 117 1.64 -4.29 2.08
N ALA A 118 1.57 -3.84 3.33
CA ALA A 118 2.75 -3.55 4.14
C ALA A 118 3.07 -4.70 5.11
N VAL A 119 4.34 -5.08 5.15
CA VAL A 119 4.93 -5.93 6.17
C VAL A 119 5.76 -5.02 7.09
N THR A 120 5.32 -4.85 8.33
CA THR A 120 6.09 -4.09 9.33
C THR A 120 7.40 -4.80 9.65
N LEU A 121 8.48 -4.03 9.70
CA LEU A 121 9.84 -4.48 9.98
C LEU A 121 10.34 -3.88 11.29
N THR A 122 10.95 -4.73 12.11
CA THR A 122 11.76 -4.33 13.26
C THR A 122 13.12 -4.99 13.09
N LEU A 123 14.16 -4.19 12.85
CA LEU A 123 15.49 -4.68 12.49
C LEU A 123 16.44 -4.45 13.67
N PRO A 124 17.00 -5.51 14.29
CA PRO A 124 18.03 -5.38 15.32
C PRO A 124 19.28 -4.64 14.81
N PRO A 125 20.07 -3.98 15.67
CA PRO A 125 21.27 -3.27 15.27
C PRO A 125 22.36 -4.23 14.76
N LYS A 126 23.10 -3.82 13.72
CA LYS A 126 24.33 -4.48 13.22
C LYS A 126 24.18 -5.98 12.90
N GLN A 127 23.03 -6.37 12.35
CA GLN A 127 22.75 -7.77 12.03
C GLN A 127 21.89 -7.89 10.77
N VAL A 128 22.04 -9.01 10.05
CA VAL A 128 21.14 -9.41 8.97
C VAL A 128 19.88 -10.03 9.57
N THR A 129 18.73 -9.52 9.15
CA THR A 129 17.41 -10.12 9.40
C THR A 129 16.88 -10.70 8.11
N ILE A 130 16.61 -12.00 8.10
CA ILE A 130 15.87 -12.64 7.03
C ILE A 130 14.37 -12.44 7.28
N VAL A 131 13.65 -12.08 6.22
CA VAL A 131 12.20 -12.00 6.16
C VAL A 131 11.73 -13.00 5.12
N GLU A 132 11.07 -14.07 5.56
CA GLU A 132 10.44 -15.06 4.68
C GLU A 132 8.93 -14.88 4.68
N VAL A 133 8.35 -14.74 3.50
CA VAL A 133 6.91 -14.60 3.28
C VAL A 133 6.48 -15.74 2.36
N LYS A 134 5.62 -16.62 2.85
CA LYS A 134 5.14 -17.78 2.08
C LYS A 134 3.63 -17.90 2.16
N GLN A 135 2.97 -18.01 1.01
CA GLN A 135 1.53 -18.19 0.94
C GLN A 135 1.13 -19.51 1.59
N VAL A 136 0.12 -19.46 2.43
CA VAL A 136 -0.50 -20.63 3.06
C VAL A 136 -1.92 -20.87 2.53
N GLU A 137 -2.57 -19.82 2.02
CA GLU A 137 -3.89 -19.87 1.40
C GLU A 137 -3.97 -18.81 0.30
N GLN A 138 -4.37 -19.20 -0.90
CA GLN A 138 -4.72 -18.25 -1.96
C GLN A 138 -6.15 -17.78 -1.76
N LEU A 139 -6.38 -16.47 -1.79
CA LEU A 139 -7.70 -15.86 -1.67
C LEU A 139 -8.19 -15.41 -3.06
N GLY A 140 -9.46 -14.99 -3.16
CA GLY A 140 -10.06 -14.57 -4.44
C GLY A 140 -9.36 -13.34 -5.04
N ASP A 141 -9.34 -13.22 -6.38
CA ASP A 141 -8.69 -12.09 -7.05
C ASP A 141 -9.36 -10.77 -6.65
N LEU A 142 -8.56 -9.82 -6.20
CA LEU A 142 -9.03 -8.50 -5.84
C LEU A 142 -9.50 -7.73 -7.06
N ARG A 143 -8.87 -7.95 -8.23
CA ARG A 143 -9.15 -7.21 -9.46
C ARG A 143 -10.58 -7.39 -9.96
N SER A 144 -11.32 -8.35 -9.42
CA SER A 144 -12.74 -8.55 -9.69
C SER A 144 -13.64 -7.93 -8.63
N ARG A 145 -13.18 -6.93 -7.87
CA ARG A 145 -13.96 -6.21 -6.84
C ARG A 145 -14.33 -4.82 -7.31
N ALA A 146 -15.27 -4.19 -6.61
CA ALA A 146 -15.50 -2.74 -6.73
C ALA A 146 -14.27 -1.99 -6.21
N ASP A 147 -14.15 -0.70 -6.52
CA ASP A 147 -13.07 0.14 -5.99
C ASP A 147 -13.56 1.58 -5.99
N LEU A 148 -14.07 2.01 -4.85
CA LEU A 148 -14.54 3.36 -4.64
C LEU A 148 -13.31 4.26 -4.44
N ALA A 149 -13.41 5.49 -4.92
CA ALA A 149 -12.28 6.39 -4.82
C ALA A 149 -12.72 7.84 -4.69
N LEU A 150 -11.99 8.55 -3.83
CA LEU A 150 -12.05 9.99 -3.70
C LEU A 150 -10.78 10.61 -4.26
N SER A 151 -10.88 11.83 -4.80
CA SER A 151 -9.71 12.58 -5.24
C SER A 151 -9.70 14.00 -4.65
N PRO A 152 -8.53 14.49 -4.18
CA PRO A 152 -8.38 15.91 -3.84
C PRO A 152 -8.42 16.81 -5.09
N LEU A 153 -8.24 16.26 -6.30
CA LEU A 153 -8.19 17.04 -7.53
C LEU A 153 -9.57 17.51 -8.01
N ASP A 154 -10.65 16.86 -7.57
CA ASP A 154 -12.01 17.15 -7.97
C ASP A 154 -12.95 17.48 -6.81
N THR A 155 -12.39 17.63 -5.61
CA THR A 155 -13.09 18.08 -4.40
C THR A 155 -12.57 19.46 -3.99
N TYR A 156 -13.46 20.42 -3.80
CA TYR A 156 -13.12 21.78 -3.39
C TYR A 156 -13.98 22.23 -2.22
N LEU A 157 -13.33 22.74 -1.16
CA LEU A 157 -13.99 23.36 -0.01
C LEU A 157 -14.34 24.82 -0.34
N GLY A 158 -15.63 25.08 -0.46
CA GLY A 158 -16.18 26.41 -0.65
C GLY A 158 -16.05 27.29 0.59
N PRO A 159 -16.14 28.62 0.44
CA PRO A 159 -15.93 29.59 1.51
C PRO A 159 -16.96 29.48 2.65
N GLU A 160 -18.15 28.94 2.41
CA GLU A 160 -19.22 28.80 3.39
C GLU A 160 -19.32 27.36 3.94
N GLY A 161 -18.39 26.47 3.55
CA GLY A 161 -18.36 25.07 3.96
C GLY A 161 -19.07 24.11 2.99
N GLU A 162 -19.49 24.60 1.83
CA GLU A 162 -20.11 23.79 0.79
C GLU A 162 -19.06 22.97 0.01
N ILE A 163 -19.36 21.69 -0.21
CA ILE A 163 -18.53 20.77 -1.00
C ILE A 163 -19.39 19.86 -1.87
N ASP A 164 -18.93 19.65 -3.10
CA ASP A 164 -19.38 18.57 -3.96
C ASP A 164 -18.31 17.48 -3.98
N VAL A 165 -18.57 16.38 -3.29
CA VAL A 165 -17.70 15.21 -3.25
C VAL A 165 -18.05 14.31 -4.42
N LYS A 166 -17.05 14.01 -5.26
CA LYS A 166 -17.18 13.01 -6.32
C LYS A 166 -16.67 11.67 -5.83
N VAL A 167 -17.58 10.70 -5.79
CA VAL A 167 -17.26 9.30 -5.52
C VAL A 167 -17.18 8.58 -6.86
N HIS A 168 -16.01 8.04 -7.16
CA HIS A 168 -15.77 7.24 -8.37
C HIS A 168 -15.91 5.76 -8.03
N ASN A 169 -16.34 4.95 -8.98
CA ASN A 169 -16.05 3.52 -8.98
C ASN A 169 -15.05 3.23 -10.11
N ILE A 170 -13.83 2.87 -9.73
CA ILE A 170 -12.71 2.53 -10.63
C ILE A 170 -12.45 1.01 -10.66
N GLY A 171 -13.30 0.23 -10.01
CA GLY A 171 -13.17 -1.22 -9.89
C GLY A 171 -13.79 -1.99 -11.06
N ALA A 172 -13.95 -3.30 -10.88
CA ALA A 172 -14.48 -4.21 -11.89
C ALA A 172 -15.92 -4.69 -11.60
N LEU A 173 -16.50 -4.32 -10.46
CA LEU A 173 -17.87 -4.62 -10.10
C LEU A 173 -18.64 -3.36 -9.69
N PRO A 174 -19.97 -3.36 -9.86
CA PRO A 174 -20.82 -2.32 -9.31
C PRO A 174 -20.74 -2.26 -7.79
N ALA A 175 -20.91 -1.06 -7.25
CA ALA A 175 -21.12 -0.83 -5.82
C ALA A 175 -22.58 -0.39 -5.57
N ARG A 176 -23.11 -0.74 -4.40
CA ARG A 176 -24.49 -0.43 -3.97
C ARG A 176 -24.52 -0.05 -2.49
N ASP A 177 -25.55 0.69 -2.09
CA ASP A 177 -25.77 1.10 -0.70
C ASP A 177 -24.53 1.78 -0.06
N ILE A 178 -23.86 2.62 -0.85
CA ILE A 178 -22.56 3.22 -0.53
C ILE A 178 -22.78 4.37 0.46
N THR A 179 -22.29 4.19 1.68
CA THR A 179 -22.33 5.25 2.69
C THR A 179 -21.18 6.22 2.50
N VAL A 180 -21.46 7.52 2.41
CA VAL A 180 -20.46 8.59 2.35
C VAL A 180 -20.62 9.47 3.56
N SER A 181 -19.59 9.54 4.41
CA SER A 181 -19.63 10.24 5.69
C SER A 181 -18.64 11.39 5.73
N LEU A 182 -19.10 12.52 6.23
CA LEU A 182 -18.25 13.65 6.62
C LEU A 182 -17.92 13.49 8.11
N VAL A 183 -16.64 13.44 8.43
CA VAL A 183 -16.11 13.18 9.78
C VAL A 183 -15.30 14.36 10.28
N ARG A 184 -15.68 14.85 11.46
CA ARG A 184 -15.04 15.95 12.19
C ARG A 184 -14.49 15.44 13.51
N GLY A 185 -13.18 15.51 13.69
CA GLY A 185 -12.54 15.06 14.94
C GLY A 185 -12.89 13.60 15.33
N GLY A 186 -13.09 12.73 14.34
CA GLY A 186 -13.48 11.33 14.56
C GLY A 186 -14.99 11.08 14.75
N THR A 187 -15.83 12.12 14.69
CA THR A 187 -17.29 11.99 14.77
C THR A 187 -17.92 12.21 13.40
N VAL A 188 -18.84 11.34 12.99
CA VAL A 188 -19.65 11.55 11.78
C VAL A 188 -20.61 12.72 12.03
N VAL A 189 -20.46 13.80 11.26
CA VAL A 189 -21.30 15.01 11.37
C VAL A 189 -22.39 15.07 10.30
N ALA A 190 -22.19 14.40 9.17
CA ALA A 190 -23.19 14.23 8.12
C ALA A 190 -22.91 12.93 7.35
N SER A 191 -23.96 12.36 6.76
CA SER A 191 -23.84 11.16 5.94
C SER A 191 -24.89 11.13 4.84
N HIS A 192 -24.54 10.54 3.71
CA HIS A 192 -25.42 10.27 2.58
C HIS A 192 -25.23 8.84 2.11
N VAL A 193 -26.26 8.30 1.46
CA VAL A 193 -26.19 6.99 0.80
C VAL A 193 -26.31 7.19 -0.70
N ILE A 194 -25.35 6.66 -1.45
CA ILE A 194 -25.43 6.53 -2.90
C ILE A 194 -25.96 5.12 -3.17
N GLU A 195 -27.15 5.03 -3.76
CA GLU A 195 -27.81 3.74 -4.00
C GLU A 195 -26.97 2.80 -4.86
N HIS A 196 -26.30 3.33 -5.88
CA HIS A 196 -25.58 2.54 -6.86
C HIS A 196 -24.60 3.37 -7.69
N ILE A 197 -23.40 2.82 -7.92
CA ILE A 197 -22.46 3.28 -8.93
C ILE A 197 -22.04 2.06 -9.76
N GLU A 198 -22.20 2.13 -11.08
CA GLU A 198 -21.78 1.04 -11.97
C GLU A 198 -20.25 0.90 -12.04
N ASP A 199 -19.76 -0.21 -12.56
CA ASP A 199 -18.37 -0.36 -13.01
C ASP A 199 -18.13 0.30 -14.39
N PRO A 200 -16.88 0.70 -14.69
CA PRO A 200 -16.48 1.33 -15.94
C PRO A 200 -16.00 0.33 -17.00
N HIS A 201 -16.71 -0.78 -17.28
CA HIS A 201 -16.30 -1.74 -18.35
C HIS A 201 -16.26 -1.12 -19.76
N ASP A 202 -16.95 0.01 -19.98
CA ASP A 202 -16.92 0.78 -21.23
C ASP A 202 -15.80 1.85 -21.28
N LEU A 203 -14.93 1.87 -20.26
CA LEU A 203 -13.86 2.86 -20.06
C LEU A 203 -14.37 4.31 -19.88
N LEU A 204 -15.66 4.48 -19.57
CA LEU A 204 -16.22 5.78 -19.19
C LEU A 204 -16.23 5.91 -17.67
N PRO A 205 -15.87 7.08 -17.11
CA PRO A 205 -15.91 7.30 -15.67
C PRO A 205 -17.31 7.04 -15.09
N ARG A 206 -17.36 6.34 -13.95
CA ARG A 206 -18.58 6.11 -13.17
C ARG A 206 -18.48 6.91 -11.89
N ILE A 207 -19.29 7.95 -11.78
CA ILE A 207 -19.17 8.97 -10.74
C ILE A 207 -20.55 9.29 -10.20
N ALA A 208 -20.67 9.36 -8.88
CA ALA A 208 -21.79 9.98 -8.19
C ALA A 208 -21.31 11.17 -7.36
N THR A 209 -22.13 12.20 -7.27
CA THR A 209 -21.81 13.41 -6.50
C THR A 209 -22.67 13.46 -5.24
N VAL A 210 -22.03 13.70 -4.11
CA VAL A 210 -22.68 13.97 -2.83
C VAL A 210 -22.35 15.39 -2.39
N HIS A 211 -23.38 16.11 -1.97
CA HIS A 211 -23.24 17.49 -1.52
C HIS A 211 -23.26 17.56 0.01
N PHE A 212 -22.31 18.29 0.60
CA PHE A 212 -22.35 18.69 2.01
C PHE A 212 -22.27 20.21 2.12
N SER A 213 -22.94 20.79 3.11
CA SER A 213 -23.07 22.25 3.25
C SER A 213 -22.38 22.85 4.49
N ASP A 214 -21.81 22.03 5.37
CA ASP A 214 -21.16 22.46 6.62
C ASP A 214 -19.84 21.71 6.82
N ALA A 215 -19.03 21.59 5.76
CA ALA A 215 -17.69 21.03 5.85
C ALA A 215 -16.69 22.08 6.33
N GLN A 216 -15.66 21.63 7.06
CA GLN A 216 -14.60 22.49 7.60
C GLN A 216 -13.22 22.03 7.12
N ASP A 217 -12.23 22.92 7.22
CA ASP A 217 -10.83 22.55 7.02
C ASP A 217 -10.46 21.37 7.93
N ARG A 218 -9.74 20.38 7.39
CA ARG A 218 -9.36 19.13 8.08
C ARG A 218 -10.48 18.15 8.42
N ASP A 219 -11.73 18.43 8.05
CA ASP A 219 -12.74 17.36 8.03
C ASP A 219 -12.29 16.26 7.06
N THR A 220 -12.74 15.03 7.30
CA THR A 220 -12.43 13.88 6.46
C THR A 220 -13.70 13.36 5.82
N VAL A 221 -13.70 13.22 4.50
CA VAL A 221 -14.74 12.47 3.79
C VAL A 221 -14.29 11.02 3.71
N ILE A 222 -15.18 10.10 4.09
CA ILE A 222 -14.95 8.66 4.06
C ILE A 222 -16.09 8.00 3.28
N VAL A 223 -15.75 7.24 2.26
CA VAL A 223 -16.67 6.34 1.56
C VAL A 223 -16.58 4.95 2.20
N ASP A 224 -17.71 4.28 2.35
CA ASP A 224 -17.86 2.98 3.01
C ASP A 224 -17.09 2.87 4.35
N PRO A 225 -17.40 3.74 5.35
CA PRO A 225 -16.63 3.82 6.59
C PRO A 225 -16.64 2.53 7.42
N GLU A 226 -17.60 1.64 7.19
CA GLU A 226 -17.76 0.36 7.87
C GLU A 226 -17.13 -0.82 7.08
N GLU A 227 -16.48 -0.54 5.94
CA GLU A 227 -15.81 -1.53 5.07
C GLU A 227 -16.73 -2.71 4.72
N THR A 228 -17.97 -2.41 4.35
CA THR A 228 -19.01 -3.39 4.03
C THR A 228 -18.98 -3.86 2.57
N ILE A 229 -18.39 -3.05 1.68
CA ILE A 229 -18.21 -3.32 0.28
C ILE A 229 -16.79 -3.85 0.11
N PRO A 230 -16.58 -5.11 -0.31
CA PRO A 230 -15.24 -5.60 -0.56
C PRO A 230 -14.63 -4.89 -1.77
N GLU A 231 -13.55 -4.14 -1.54
CA GLU A 231 -12.91 -3.34 -2.59
C GLU A 231 -11.51 -3.85 -2.98
N ILE A 232 -10.99 -3.33 -4.10
CA ILE A 232 -9.59 -3.53 -4.51
C ILE A 232 -8.66 -2.85 -3.51
N ALA A 233 -9.02 -1.64 -3.05
CA ALA A 233 -8.20 -0.81 -2.20
C ALA A 233 -9.04 0.08 -1.27
N GLU A 234 -8.78 -0.04 0.04
CA GLU A 234 -9.52 0.76 1.04
C GLU A 234 -8.86 2.14 1.31
N HIS A 235 -7.61 2.33 0.87
CA HIS A 235 -6.84 3.52 1.23
C HIS A 235 -7.23 4.77 0.44
N ASN A 236 -7.90 4.60 -0.70
CA ASN A 236 -8.46 5.64 -1.57
C ASN A 236 -9.90 6.05 -1.18
N ASN A 237 -10.47 5.42 -0.16
CA ASN A 237 -11.81 5.74 0.35
C ASN A 237 -11.83 6.96 1.29
N ARG A 238 -10.68 7.58 1.54
CA ARG A 238 -10.53 8.66 2.51
C ARG A 238 -9.90 9.90 1.89
N LEU A 239 -10.50 11.06 2.16
CA LEU A 239 -10.02 12.35 1.71
C LEU A 239 -10.09 13.37 2.85
N VAL A 240 -8.94 13.96 3.20
CA VAL A 240 -8.88 15.07 4.15
C VAL A 240 -9.08 16.38 3.38
N LEU A 241 -9.98 17.23 3.85
CA LEU A 241 -10.29 18.51 3.22
C LEU A 241 -9.23 19.57 3.56
N GLY A 242 -8.98 20.46 2.60
CA GLY A 242 -8.10 21.62 2.75
C GLY A 242 -6.60 21.32 2.83
N SER A 243 -6.19 20.06 2.70
CA SER A 243 -4.79 19.72 2.44
C SER A 243 -4.44 20.01 0.97
N ARG A 244 -3.82 21.15 0.71
CA ARG A 244 -2.96 21.38 -0.46
C ARG A 244 -1.50 21.43 -0.02
#